data_AF-F6YYH3-F1
#
_entry.id   AF-F6YYH3-F1
#
_cell.length_a   1.000
_cell.length_b   1.000
_cell.length_c   1.000
_cell.angle_alpha   90.00
_cell.angle_beta   90.00
_cell.angle_gamma   90.00
#
_symmetry.space_group_name_H-M   'P 1'
#
loop_
_entity.id
_entity.type
_entity.pdbx_description
1 polymer ?
#
loop_
_entity_poly.entity_id
_entity_poly.type
_entity_poly.pdbx_seq_one_letter_code
_entity_poly.pdbx_strand_id
1 'polypeptide(L)'
;MIHVKYFTPVPSLILNAIFGVIYILCGDVQFLINAMGFVQWTVYGLSAASLLILRYKKPDMPRPYRVPIVIPILTCILCTLFVILPMIEKPNVFYFVAIGFYVMSWISYYVFMVKKQTLPGMKTVTLLLQKLLLVAETDYYERDV
;
A
#
# COMPACT_ATOMS: atom_id res chain seq x y z
N MET A 1 -17.27 2.62 -1.38
CA MET A 1 -18.26 1.53 -1.39
C MET A 1 -18.50 1.07 0.05
N ILE A 2 -19.63 1.47 0.63
CA ILE A 2 -20.01 1.17 2.01
C ILE A 2 -21.34 0.42 2.05
N HIS A 3 -21.49 -0.55 2.95
CA HIS A 3 -22.73 -1.31 3.14
C HIS A 3 -23.85 -0.40 3.67
N VAL A 4 -25.03 -0.47 3.06
CA VAL A 4 -26.14 0.49 3.31
C VAL A 4 -26.62 0.50 4.77
N LYS A 5 -26.72 -0.67 5.41
CA LYS A 5 -27.22 -0.79 6.79
C LYS A 5 -26.16 -0.61 7.89
N TYR A 6 -24.99 -1.21 7.73
CA TYR A 6 -23.97 -1.30 8.77
C TYR A 6 -22.85 -0.27 8.64
N PHE A 7 -22.86 0.52 7.55
CA PHE A 7 -21.83 1.52 7.26
C PHE A 7 -20.39 0.97 7.27
N THR A 8 -20.23 -0.33 6.97
CA THR A 8 -18.94 -1.01 6.89
C THR A 8 -18.46 -1.17 5.45
N PRO A 9 -17.15 -1.05 5.17
CA PRO A 9 -16.58 -1.29 3.84
C PRO A 9 -16.42 -2.80 3.57
N VAL A 10 -17.54 -3.51 3.39
CA VAL A 10 -17.60 -4.97 3.24
C VAL A 10 -16.68 -5.53 2.14
N PRO A 11 -16.61 -4.95 0.91
CA PRO A 11 -15.76 -5.52 -0.14
C PRO A 11 -14.27 -5.50 0.22
N SER A 12 -13.81 -4.44 0.89
CA SER A 12 -12.42 -4.30 1.34
C SER A 12 -12.09 -5.27 2.47
N LEU A 13 -13.03 -5.51 3.38
CA LEU A 13 -12.87 -6.47 4.48
C LEU A 13 -12.78 -7.91 3.95
N ILE A 14 -13.64 -8.29 3.01
CA ILE A 14 -13.62 -9.62 2.39
C ILE A 14 -12.30 -9.86 1.67
N LEU A 15 -11.84 -8.89 0.87
CA LEU A 15 -10.57 -8.99 0.15
C LEU A 15 -9.39 -9.15 1.11
N ASN A 16 -9.36 -8.37 2.19
CA ASN A 16 -8.32 -8.48 3.22
C ASN A 16 -8.37 -9.86 3.90
N ALA A 17 -9.56 -10.35 4.26
CA ALA A 17 -9.74 -11.66 4.87
C ALA A 17 -9.27 -12.80 3.95
N ILE A 18 -9.54 -12.72 2.64
CA ILE A 18 -9.04 -13.69 1.66
C ILE A 18 -7.50 -13.72 1.65
N PHE A 19 -6.85 -12.56 1.59
CA PHE A 19 -5.38 -12.51 1.68
C PHE A 19 -4.86 -13.06 3.01
N GLY A 20 -5.52 -12.75 4.12
CA GLY A 20 -5.19 -13.31 5.44
C GLY A 20 -5.24 -14.83 5.46
N VAL A 21 -6.30 -15.43 4.90
CA VAL A 21 -6.43 -16.90 4.79
C VAL A 21 -5.33 -17.48 3.91
N ILE A 22 -5.03 -16.86 2.75
CA ILE A 22 -3.93 -17.30 1.86
C ILE A 22 -2.60 -17.29 2.60
N TYR A 23 -2.32 -16.25 3.38
CA TYR A 23 -1.10 -16.16 4.18
C TYR A 23 -1.02 -17.24 5.27
N ILE A 24 -2.12 -17.55 5.94
CA ILE A 24 -2.18 -18.63 6.93
C ILE A 24 -1.90 -20.00 6.28
N LEU A 25 -2.47 -20.24 5.09
CA LEU A 25 -2.26 -21.49 4.35
C LEU A 25 -0.81 -21.69 3.87
N CYS A 26 -0.02 -20.62 3.78
CA CYS A 26 1.40 -20.68 3.42
C CYS A 26 2.27 -21.31 4.52
N GLY A 27 1.78 -21.40 5.77
CA GLY A 27 2.27 -22.27 6.83
C GLY A 27 3.60 -21.90 7.52
N ASP A 28 4.46 -21.08 6.91
CA ASP A 28 5.77 -20.71 7.47
C ASP A 28 5.79 -19.27 8.05
N VAL A 29 5.60 -19.17 9.36
CA VAL A 29 5.60 -17.90 10.10
C VAL A 29 6.92 -17.14 9.97
N GLN A 30 8.07 -17.84 9.94
CA GLN A 30 9.38 -17.18 9.85
C GLN A 30 9.57 -16.55 8.47
N PHE A 31 9.15 -17.25 7.42
CA PHE A 31 9.13 -16.70 6.07
C PHE A 31 8.22 -15.47 5.98
N LEU A 32 7.01 -15.52 6.54
CA LEU A 32 6.05 -14.41 6.52
C LEU A 32 6.60 -13.16 7.24
N ILE A 33 7.22 -13.33 8.41
CA ILE A 33 7.79 -12.21 9.17
C ILE A 33 8.90 -11.52 8.37
N ASN A 34 9.81 -12.29 7.80
CA ASN A 34 10.91 -11.74 7.01
C ASN A 34 10.38 -11.05 5.74
N ALA A 35 9.36 -11.64 5.12
CA ALA A 35 8.72 -11.09 3.93
C ALA A 35 8.05 -9.74 4.17
N MET A 36 7.20 -9.67 5.19
CA MET A 36 6.48 -8.46 5.58
C MET A 36 7.43 -7.39 6.10
N GLY A 37 8.44 -7.79 6.89
CA GLY A 37 9.47 -6.89 7.41
C GLY A 37 10.21 -6.17 6.28
N PHE A 38 10.69 -6.91 5.26
CA PHE A 38 11.38 -6.31 4.11
C PHE A 38 10.52 -5.26 3.40
N VAL A 39 9.26 -5.58 3.12
CA VAL A 39 8.32 -4.66 2.46
C VAL A 39 8.07 -3.43 3.33
N GLN A 40 7.80 -3.63 4.61
CA GLN A 40 7.51 -2.55 5.56
C GLN A 40 8.69 -1.57 5.71
N TRP A 41 9.92 -2.08 5.89
CA TRP A 41 11.11 -1.25 6.02
C TRP A 41 11.41 -0.47 4.74
N THR A 42 11.17 -1.06 3.57
CA THR A 42 11.30 -0.36 2.28
C THR A 42 10.32 0.81 2.16
N VAL A 43 9.05 0.58 2.51
CA VAL A 43 8.00 1.63 2.47
C VAL A 43 8.28 2.74 3.48
N TYR A 44 8.74 2.39 4.69
CA TYR A 44 9.11 3.38 5.71
C TYR A 44 10.31 4.22 5.28
N GLY A 45 11.32 3.60 4.66
CA GLY A 45 12.47 4.30 4.08
C GLY A 45 12.05 5.28 2.97
N LEU A 46 11.17 4.85 2.06
CA LEU A 46 10.61 5.69 0.99
C LEU A 46 9.77 6.85 1.56
N SER A 47 8.97 6.60 2.58
CA SER A 47 8.18 7.64 3.25
C SER A 47 9.07 8.69 3.91
N ALA A 48 10.11 8.26 4.64
CA ALA A 48 11.08 9.17 5.25
C ALA A 48 11.86 9.97 4.21
N ALA A 49 12.28 9.33 3.12
CA ALA A 49 12.93 9.99 1.98
C ALA A 49 12.00 11.02 1.32
N SER A 50 10.71 10.70 1.17
CA SER A 50 9.72 11.63 0.61
C SER A 50 9.58 12.90 1.45
N LEU A 51 9.61 12.78 2.78
CA LEU A 51 9.60 13.93 3.70
C LEU A 51 10.83 14.83 3.53
N LEU A 52 12.02 14.24 3.37
CA LEU A 52 13.25 14.98 3.10
C LEU A 52 13.18 15.72 1.76
N ILE A 53 12.73 15.05 0.70
CA ILE A 53 12.56 15.64 -0.63
C ILE A 53 11.53 16.78 -0.59
N LEU A 54 10.40 16.61 0.10
CA LEU A 54 9.38 17.66 0.24
C LEU A 54 9.89 18.86 1.06
N ARG A 55 10.84 18.65 1.97
CA ARG A 55 11.50 19.74 2.69
C ARG A 55 12.38 20.59 1.78
N TYR A 56 13.03 19.98 0.80
CA TYR A 56 13.83 20.70 -0.19
C TYR A 56 12.98 21.33 -1.30
N LYS A 57 12.01 20.60 -1.85
CA LYS A 57 11.24 21.04 -3.03
C LYS A 57 10.12 22.04 -2.71
N LYS A 58 9.56 22.02 -1.49
CA LYS A 58 8.46 22.90 -1.07
C LYS A 58 8.71 23.49 0.34
N PRO A 59 9.70 24.38 0.49
CA PRO A 59 10.04 24.95 1.79
C PRO A 59 8.93 25.82 2.39
N ASP A 60 8.21 26.59 1.58
CA ASP A 60 7.26 27.63 2.03
C ASP A 60 5.87 27.11 2.44
N MET A 61 5.65 25.79 2.36
CA MET A 61 4.38 25.19 2.79
C MET A 61 4.18 25.39 4.30
N PRO A 62 2.98 25.80 4.78
CA PRO A 62 2.72 25.90 6.21
C PRO A 62 2.84 24.52 6.87
N ARG A 63 3.70 24.41 7.89
CA ARG A 63 3.96 23.16 8.62
C ARG A 63 3.58 23.35 10.08
N PRO A 64 2.36 22.95 10.51
CA PRO A 64 1.92 23.03 11.90
C PRO A 64 2.79 22.20 12.85
N TYR A 65 3.35 21.09 12.37
CA TYR A 65 4.28 20.24 13.10
C TYR A 65 5.62 20.15 12.36
N ARG A 66 6.73 20.40 13.07
CA ARG A 66 8.09 20.39 12.52
C ARG A 66 8.98 19.41 13.28
N VAL A 67 9.33 18.31 12.64
CA VAL A 67 10.36 17.39 13.14
C VAL A 67 11.77 17.90 12.82
N PRO A 68 12.74 17.72 13.74
CA PRO A 68 14.17 17.90 13.43
C PRO A 68 14.59 17.03 12.25
N ILE A 69 15.43 17.55 11.34
CA ILE A 69 15.87 16.85 10.11
C ILE A 69 16.65 15.56 10.43
N VAL A 70 17.30 15.52 11.59
CA VAL A 70 18.08 14.37 12.05
C VAL A 70 17.23 13.10 12.13
N ILE A 71 15.96 13.22 12.54
CA ILE A 71 15.05 12.07 12.68
C ILE A 71 14.82 11.36 11.34
N PRO A 72 14.28 12.00 10.29
CA PRO A 72 14.06 11.33 9.00
C PRO A 72 15.36 10.85 8.34
N ILE A 73 16.51 11.53 8.54
CA ILE A 73 17.81 11.04 8.06
C ILE A 73 18.17 9.72 8.74
N LEU A 74 18.07 9.68 10.07
CA LEU A 74 18.37 8.48 10.84
C LEU A 74 17.40 7.34 10.47
N THR A 75 16.12 7.64 10.27
CA THR A 75 15.13 6.66 9.78
C THR A 75 15.53 6.10 8.41
N CYS A 76 15.94 6.95 7.46
CA CYS A 76 16.41 6.48 6.15
C CYS A 76 17.62 5.54 6.29
N ILE A 77 18.59 5.87 7.15
CA ILE A 77 19.77 5.03 7.39
C ILE A 77 19.36 3.69 7.99
N LEU A 78 18.56 3.69 9.06
CA LEU A 78 18.10 2.46 9.71
C LEU A 78 17.28 1.57 8.78
N CYS A 79 16.34 2.14 8.03
CA CYS A 79 15.55 1.38 7.06
C CYS A 79 16.43 0.77 5.96
N THR A 80 17.44 1.51 5.49
CA THR A 80 18.38 0.98 4.48
C THR A 80 19.20 -0.18 5.04
N LEU A 81 19.66 -0.08 6.29
CA LEU A 81 20.36 -1.17 6.96
C LEU A 81 19.46 -2.39 7.14
N PHE A 82 18.22 -2.23 7.61
CA PHE A 82 17.27 -3.33 7.78
C PHE A 82 16.84 -3.99 6.46
N VAL A 83 16.98 -3.31 5.33
CA VAL A 83 16.76 -3.89 4.00
C VAL A 83 17.99 -4.66 3.52
N ILE A 84 19.19 -4.10 3.70
CA ILE A 84 20.44 -4.67 3.16
C ILE A 84 20.94 -5.85 4.02
N LEU A 85 20.92 -5.74 5.35
CA LEU A 85 21.43 -6.78 6.25
C LEU A 85 20.81 -8.16 5.99
N PRO A 86 19.48 -8.34 5.93
CA PRO A 86 18.90 -9.65 5.71
C PRO A 86 19.07 -10.13 4.26
N MET A 87 19.37 -9.24 3.30
CA MET A 87 19.74 -9.63 1.93
C MET A 87 21.15 -10.27 1.86
N ILE A 88 22.08 -9.79 2.69
CA ILE A 88 23.45 -10.32 2.75
C ILE A 88 23.50 -11.62 3.55
N GLU A 89 22.85 -11.67 4.71
CA GLU A 89 22.96 -12.82 5.63
C GLU A 89 22.27 -14.07 5.09
N LYS A 90 21.11 -13.93 4.45
CA LYS A 90 20.32 -15.05 3.92
C LYS A 90 19.71 -14.65 2.58
N PRO A 91 20.48 -14.70 1.48
CA PRO A 91 19.95 -14.39 0.15
C PRO A 91 18.84 -15.38 -0.20
N ASN A 92 17.59 -14.93 -0.11
CA ASN A 92 16.40 -15.72 -0.38
C ASN A 92 15.75 -15.24 -1.69
N VAL A 93 15.18 -16.17 -2.45
CA VAL A 93 14.43 -15.90 -3.68
C VAL A 93 13.31 -14.87 -3.45
N PHE A 94 12.83 -14.77 -2.21
CA PHE A 94 11.82 -13.80 -1.79
C PHE A 94 12.13 -12.35 -2.20
N TYR A 95 13.38 -11.87 -2.08
CA TYR A 95 13.69 -10.48 -2.40
C TYR A 95 13.45 -10.15 -3.87
N PHE A 96 13.74 -11.10 -4.77
CA PHE A 96 13.46 -10.95 -6.19
C PHE A 96 11.96 -10.94 -6.47
N VAL A 97 11.19 -11.77 -5.76
CA VAL A 97 9.72 -11.77 -5.85
C VAL A 97 9.14 -10.42 -5.38
N ALA A 98 9.63 -9.87 -4.28
CA ALA A 98 9.21 -8.56 -3.76
C ALA A 98 9.52 -7.42 -4.75
N ILE A 99 10.71 -7.43 -5.36
CA ILE A 99 11.06 -6.47 -6.42
C ILE A 99 10.12 -6.63 -7.62
N GLY A 100 9.80 -7.87 -8.01
CA GLY A 100 8.82 -8.16 -9.06
C GLY A 100 7.44 -7.57 -8.76
N PHE A 101 6.97 -7.67 -7.51
CA PHE A 101 5.73 -7.04 -7.06
C PHE A 101 5.76 -5.51 -7.15
N TYR A 102 6.89 -4.87 -6.80
CA TYR A 102 7.03 -3.42 -6.96
C TYR A 102 6.99 -2.97 -8.42
N VAL A 103 7.68 -3.69 -9.31
CA VAL A 103 7.67 -3.41 -10.75
C VAL A 103 6.25 -3.60 -11.31
N MET A 104 5.57 -4.68 -10.93
CA MET A 104 4.19 -4.94 -11.33
C MET A 104 3.21 -3.89 -10.79
N SER A 105 3.41 -3.42 -9.56
CA SER A 105 2.67 -2.28 -9.01
C SER A 105 2.87 -1.02 -9.86
N TRP A 106 4.11 -0.72 -10.26
CA TRP A 106 4.41 0.44 -11.10
C TRP A 106 3.79 0.35 -12.50
N ILE A 107 3.86 -0.84 -13.14
CA ILE A 107 3.22 -1.10 -14.44
C ILE A 107 1.71 -0.95 -14.35
N SER A 108 1.08 -1.53 -13.32
CA SER A 108 -0.38 -1.43 -13.13
C SER A 108 -0.82 0.02 -12.93
N TYR A 109 -0.07 0.80 -12.14
CA TYR A 109 -0.32 2.24 -11.98
C TYR A 109 -0.25 2.96 -13.34
N TYR A 110 0.78 2.69 -14.15
CA TYR A 110 0.91 3.32 -15.45
C TYR A 110 -0.25 2.97 -16.40
N VAL A 111 -0.65 1.70 -16.47
CA VAL A 111 -1.73 1.23 -17.36
C VAL A 111 -3.09 1.80 -16.93
N PHE A 112 -3.44 1.67 -15.65
CA PHE A 112 -4.77 2.06 -15.16
C PHE A 112 -4.93 3.55 -14.93
N MET A 113 -3.91 4.24 -14.39
CA MET A 113 -4.04 5.66 -14.03
C MET A 113 -3.55 6.60 -15.13
N VAL A 114 -2.40 6.32 -15.75
CA VAL A 114 -1.83 7.23 -16.77
C VAL A 114 -2.52 7.02 -18.13
N LYS A 115 -2.59 5.77 -18.60
CA LYS A 115 -3.28 5.45 -19.86
C LYS A 115 -4.81 5.39 -19.75
N LYS A 116 -5.35 5.47 -18.53
CA LYS A 116 -6.81 5.38 -18.24
C LYS A 116 -7.49 4.18 -18.90
N GLN A 117 -6.75 3.09 -19.11
CA GLN A 117 -7.29 1.90 -19.74
C GLN A 117 -8.19 1.19 -18.74
N THR A 118 -9.48 1.10 -19.06
CA THR A 118 -10.42 0.28 -18.29
C THR A 118 -10.48 -1.11 -18.91
N LEU A 119 -10.36 -2.16 -18.10
CA LEU A 119 -10.55 -3.52 -18.57
C LEU A 119 -12.01 -3.71 -19.05
N PRO A 120 -12.24 -4.43 -20.16
CA PRO A 120 -13.58 -4.73 -20.65
C PRO A 120 -14.34 -5.53 -19.58
N GLY A 121 -15.58 -5.12 -19.26
CA GLY A 121 -16.42 -5.80 -18.28
C GLY A 121 -16.30 -5.33 -16.83
N MET A 122 -15.39 -4.39 -16.49
CA MET A 122 -15.27 -3.85 -15.12
C MET A 122 -16.59 -3.32 -14.57
N LYS A 123 -17.37 -2.60 -15.39
CA LYS A 123 -18.67 -2.04 -14.96
C LYS A 123 -19.65 -3.13 -14.56
N THR A 124 -19.72 -4.23 -15.31
CA THR A 124 -20.61 -5.36 -15.02
C THR A 124 -20.22 -6.05 -13.71
N VAL A 125 -18.92 -6.29 -13.51
CA VAL A 125 -18.40 -6.89 -12.27
C VAL A 125 -18.66 -5.98 -11.07
N THR A 126 -18.40 -4.68 -11.20
CA THR A 126 -18.68 -3.69 -10.15
C THR A 126 -20.16 -3.68 -9.78
N LEU A 127 -21.07 -3.65 -10.76
CA LEU A 127 -22.51 -3.67 -10.52
C LEU A 127 -22.98 -4.98 -9.86
N LEU A 128 -22.39 -6.12 -10.27
CA LEU A 128 -22.68 -7.42 -9.65
C LEU A 128 -22.26 -7.41 -8.19
N LEU A 129 -21.03 -6.97 -7.89
CA LEU A 129 -20.51 -6.90 -6.51
C LEU A 129 -21.29 -5.92 -5.65
N GLN A 130 -21.69 -4.76 -6.19
CA GLN A 130 -22.52 -3.78 -5.49
C GLN A 130 -23.87 -4.36 -5.08
N LYS A 131 -24.55 -5.08 -6.00
CA LYS A 131 -25.84 -5.72 -5.72
C LYS A 131 -25.71 -6.90 -4.75
N LEU A 132 -24.69 -7.75 -4.93
CA LEU A 132 -24.45 -8.93 -4.10
C LEU A 132 -24.13 -8.56 -2.65
N LEU A 133 -23.28 -7.54 -2.46
CA LEU A 133 -22.83 -7.11 -1.15
C LEU A 133 -23.71 -6.02 -0.51
N LEU A 134 -24.76 -5.55 -1.21
CA LEU A 134 -25.63 -4.45 -0.77
C LEU A 134 -24.82 -3.21 -0.37
N VAL A 135 -23.93 -2.81 -1.28
CA VAL A 135 -22.96 -1.75 -1.06
C VAL A 135 -23.19 -0.62 -2.07
N ALA A 136 -23.27 0.60 -1.55
CA ALA A 136 -23.45 1.81 -2.32
C ALA A 136 -22.16 2.65 -2.37
N GLU A 137 -22.09 3.56 -3.33
CA GLU A 137 -21.06 4.59 -3.37
C GLU A 137 -21.29 5.60 -2.25
N THR A 138 -20.22 6.26 -1.81
CA THR A 138 -20.28 7.27 -0.75
C THR A 138 -20.46 8.64 -1.37
N ASP A 139 -21.65 9.22 -1.22
CA ASP A 139 -21.91 10.60 -1.62
C ASP A 139 -21.34 11.55 -0.57
N TYR A 140 -20.13 12.06 -0.84
CA TYR A 140 -19.47 13.07 0.00
C TYR A 140 -19.91 14.50 -0.34
N TYR A 141 -20.82 14.72 -1.31
CA TYR A 141 -21.06 16.06 -1.89
C TYR A 141 -22.47 16.65 -1.66
N GLU A 142 -23.42 15.94 -1.06
CA GLU A 142 -24.81 16.43 -0.91
C GLU A 142 -25.19 16.87 0.52
N ARG A 143 -24.23 16.99 1.44
CA ARG A 143 -24.52 17.39 2.83
C ARG A 143 -24.10 18.81 3.23
N ASP A 144 -23.49 19.57 2.31
CA ASP A 144 -22.98 20.92 2.57
C ASP A 144 -23.61 22.01 1.66
N VAL A 145 -24.87 21.81 1.20
CA VAL A 145 -25.69 22.86 0.54
C VAL A 145 -27.02 23.00 1.25
#